data_AF-A0A2U1W1A4-F1
#
_entry.id   AF-A0A2U1W1A4-F1
#
_cell.length_a   1.000
_cell.length_b   1.000
_cell.length_c   1.000
_cell.angle_alpha   90.00
_cell.angle_beta   90.00
_cell.angle_gamma   90.00
#
_symmetry.space_group_name_H-M   'P 1'
#
loop_
_entity.id
_entity.type
_entity.pdbx_description
1 polymer ?
#
loop_
_entity_poly.entity_id
_entity_poly.type
_entity_poly.pdbx_seq_one_letter_code
_entity_poly.pdbx_strand_id
1 'polypeptide(L)'
;MSYPFSGAATPIGSDDILRIAESLGVEPAVVRAVDTVETGGVGGFLSDGSGRPRILVEAHLFSAATGRRWDTSHPGISSPTWNRALYRGGAAEYLRLAEALELDREAALKAASWGRFQILGGNHRMAGFDDVGGFVVAMADDEDNHLEAFAAFCRAARLVDALRDRDWETFARRYNGPQYARNRYHLRLAAAYADAAGREAAPGSVLRLGSAGPAVKGLQVVLNARGAGLMEDGAFGRVTELAVMRFQDAHGLLADGIVGPDTAAALGLPPVHRKA
;
A
#
# COMPACT_ATOMS: atom_id res chain seq x y z
N MET A 1 28.92 -6.43 -2.54
CA MET A 1 28.06 -5.43 -1.85
C MET A 1 26.84 -6.18 -1.37
N SER A 2 26.75 -6.42 -0.06
CA SER A 2 25.48 -6.84 0.55
C SER A 2 24.51 -5.67 0.38
N TYR A 3 23.41 -5.87 -0.32
CA TYR A 3 22.34 -4.88 -0.32
C TYR A 3 21.50 -5.15 0.92
N PRO A 4 21.47 -4.22 1.90
CA PRO A 4 20.40 -4.24 2.86
C PRO A 4 19.15 -3.80 2.11
N PHE A 5 18.42 -4.74 1.52
CA PHE A 5 17.06 -4.48 1.03
C PHE A 5 16.10 -4.31 2.22
N SER A 6 16.56 -3.68 3.29
CA SER A 6 15.88 -3.52 4.56
C SER A 6 16.04 -2.08 4.99
N GLY A 7 14.93 -1.44 5.35
CA GLY A 7 14.92 -0.07 5.86
C GLY A 7 14.04 0.03 7.10
N ALA A 8 13.57 1.25 7.39
CA ALA A 8 12.75 1.53 8.56
C ALA A 8 11.40 0.80 8.53
N ALA A 9 10.92 0.44 7.33
CA ALA A 9 9.64 -0.24 7.11
C ALA A 9 8.47 0.52 7.77
N THR A 10 8.57 1.86 7.79
CA THR A 10 7.56 2.73 8.39
C THR A 10 6.25 2.60 7.60
N PRO A 11 5.14 2.24 8.27
CA PRO A 11 3.87 2.09 7.58
C PRO A 11 3.29 3.41 7.09
N ILE A 12 2.56 3.41 5.98
CA ILE A 12 1.78 4.60 5.55
C ILE A 12 0.61 4.85 6.49
N GLY A 13 0.29 6.12 6.72
CA GLY A 13 -0.92 6.56 7.43
C GLY A 13 -2.05 6.98 6.50
N SER A 14 -3.22 7.30 7.07
CA SER A 14 -4.31 7.87 6.26
C SER A 14 -3.97 9.23 5.66
N ASP A 15 -3.12 10.03 6.31
CA ASP A 15 -2.65 11.31 5.77
C ASP A 15 -1.84 11.14 4.48
N ASP A 16 -1.03 10.07 4.39
CA ASP A 16 -0.30 9.75 3.16
C ASP A 16 -1.25 9.35 2.04
N ILE A 17 -2.27 8.55 2.36
CA ILE A 17 -3.32 8.20 1.41
C ILE A 17 -4.09 9.44 0.94
N LEU A 18 -4.44 10.35 1.85
CA LEU A 18 -5.13 11.61 1.52
C LEU A 18 -4.25 12.48 0.62
N ARG A 19 -2.98 12.67 0.98
CA ARG A 19 -2.01 13.46 0.22
C ARG A 19 -1.82 12.89 -1.19
N ILE A 20 -1.67 11.57 -1.32
CA ILE A 20 -1.51 10.93 -2.62
C ILE A 20 -2.79 11.02 -3.44
N ALA A 21 -3.96 10.79 -2.84
CA ALA A 21 -5.25 10.93 -3.51
C ALA A 21 -5.47 12.36 -4.02
N GLU A 22 -5.16 13.38 -3.21
CA GLU A 22 -5.18 14.78 -3.60
C GLU A 22 -4.22 15.06 -4.75
N SER A 23 -2.99 14.55 -4.66
CA SER A 23 -1.97 14.72 -5.71
C SER A 23 -2.37 14.10 -7.06
N LEU A 24 -3.24 13.08 -7.05
CA LEU A 24 -3.79 12.42 -8.23
C LEU A 24 -5.15 13.01 -8.66
N GLY A 25 -5.79 13.80 -7.79
CA GLY A 25 -7.15 14.30 -7.99
C GLY A 25 -8.18 13.18 -8.05
N VAL A 26 -8.10 12.24 -7.09
CA VAL A 26 -9.02 11.10 -6.93
C VAL A 26 -9.54 11.02 -5.49
N GLU A 27 -10.60 10.25 -5.25
CA GLU A 27 -11.10 10.00 -3.89
C GLU A 27 -10.09 9.14 -3.09
N PRO A 28 -9.91 9.39 -1.78
CA PRO A 28 -9.05 8.56 -0.93
C PRO A 28 -9.41 7.07 -0.94
N ALA A 29 -10.72 6.77 -0.98
CA ALA A 29 -11.24 5.41 -1.15
C ALA A 29 -10.71 4.70 -2.40
N VAL A 30 -10.38 5.42 -3.48
CA VAL A 30 -9.78 4.84 -4.69
C VAL A 30 -8.37 4.32 -4.40
N VAL A 31 -7.54 5.11 -3.72
CA VAL A 31 -6.17 4.70 -3.37
C VAL A 31 -6.21 3.52 -2.40
N ARG A 32 -7.10 3.55 -1.38
CA ARG A 32 -7.30 2.42 -0.45
C ARG A 32 -7.77 1.16 -1.16
N ALA A 33 -8.62 1.27 -2.18
CA ALA A 33 -9.09 0.13 -2.95
C ALA A 33 -7.93 -0.56 -3.68
N VAL A 34 -7.05 0.23 -4.31
CA VAL A 34 -5.85 -0.30 -4.98
C VAL A 34 -4.92 -0.95 -3.95
N ASP A 35 -4.60 -0.26 -2.85
CA ASP A 35 -3.77 -0.80 -1.78
C ASP A 35 -4.30 -2.14 -1.25
N THR A 36 -5.60 -2.21 -0.96
CA THR A 36 -6.25 -3.43 -0.46
C THR A 36 -6.11 -4.59 -1.45
N VAL A 37 -6.27 -4.32 -2.75
CA VAL A 37 -6.22 -5.34 -3.80
C VAL A 37 -4.81 -5.83 -4.06
N GLU A 38 -3.81 -4.95 -4.01
CA GLU A 38 -2.40 -5.28 -4.23
C GLU A 38 -1.78 -5.96 -3.01
N THR A 39 -2.09 -5.49 -1.82
CA THR A 39 -1.49 -6.04 -0.61
C THR A 39 -2.22 -7.26 -0.09
N GLY A 40 -3.53 -7.36 -0.28
CA GLY A 40 -4.38 -8.28 0.48
C GLY A 40 -4.49 -7.90 1.96
N GLY A 41 -4.21 -6.64 2.31
CA GLY A 41 -4.28 -6.11 3.68
C GLY A 41 -3.03 -6.31 4.54
N VAL A 42 -1.97 -6.92 4.01
CA VAL A 42 -0.73 -7.23 4.77
C VAL A 42 0.43 -6.24 4.56
N GLY A 43 0.18 -5.11 3.88
CA GLY A 43 1.18 -4.05 3.66
C GLY A 43 2.24 -4.35 2.60
N GLY A 44 3.25 -3.47 2.52
CA GLY A 44 4.34 -3.48 1.54
C GLY A 44 5.63 -4.14 2.01
N PHE A 45 5.76 -4.46 3.30
CA PHE A 45 6.92 -5.13 3.90
C PHE A 45 6.61 -6.57 4.34
N LEU A 46 7.64 -7.40 4.48
CA LEU A 46 7.50 -8.74 5.05
C LEU A 46 7.19 -8.65 6.55
N SER A 47 6.25 -9.47 7.01
CA SER A 47 5.87 -9.56 8.44
C SER A 47 6.86 -10.37 9.29
N ASP A 48 8.05 -10.68 8.77
CA ASP A 48 9.08 -11.50 9.43
C ASP A 48 10.06 -10.67 10.28
N GLY A 49 9.80 -9.37 10.43
CA GLY A 49 10.64 -8.43 11.17
C GLY A 49 11.95 -8.06 10.47
N SER A 50 12.15 -8.49 9.22
CA SER A 50 13.39 -8.21 8.48
C SER A 50 13.50 -6.79 7.93
N GLY A 51 12.41 -6.02 7.96
CA GLY A 51 12.35 -4.69 7.34
C GLY A 51 12.44 -4.74 5.81
N ARG A 52 12.32 -5.92 5.18
CA ARG A 52 12.43 -6.09 3.73
C ARG A 52 11.11 -5.85 3.01
N PRO A 53 11.07 -5.11 1.89
CA PRO A 53 9.86 -4.96 1.12
C PRO A 53 9.44 -6.30 0.53
N ARG A 54 8.14 -6.46 0.28
CA ARG A 54 7.62 -7.59 -0.47
C ARG A 54 8.12 -7.51 -1.91
N ILE A 55 8.62 -8.63 -2.41
CA ILE A 55 9.08 -8.74 -3.80
C ILE A 55 8.51 -9.98 -4.47
N LEU A 56 8.50 -9.95 -5.80
CA LEU A 56 8.30 -11.13 -6.63
C LEU A 56 9.29 -11.07 -7.80
N VAL A 57 10.10 -12.12 -7.97
CA VAL A 57 11.05 -12.20 -9.09
C VAL A 57 10.38 -12.84 -10.30
N GLU A 58 10.22 -12.05 -11.37
CA GLU A 58 9.62 -12.48 -12.64
C GLU A 58 10.67 -13.16 -13.54
N ALA A 59 10.77 -14.48 -13.43
CA ALA A 59 11.78 -15.27 -14.14
C ALA A 59 11.77 -15.07 -15.67
N HIS A 60 10.60 -14.78 -16.23
CA HIS A 60 10.44 -14.51 -17.66
C HIS A 60 10.90 -13.12 -18.08
N LEU A 61 10.81 -12.14 -17.19
CA LEU A 61 11.37 -10.81 -17.42
C LEU A 61 12.90 -10.84 -17.26
N PHE A 62 13.42 -11.61 -16.31
CA PHE A 62 14.86 -11.81 -16.16
C PHE A 62 15.47 -12.53 -17.38
N SER A 63 14.81 -13.60 -17.85
CA SER A 63 15.17 -14.29 -19.10
C SER A 63 15.20 -13.33 -20.29
N ALA A 64 14.14 -12.53 -20.47
CA ALA A 64 14.09 -11.54 -21.56
C ALA A 64 15.21 -10.49 -21.45
N ALA A 65 15.42 -9.92 -20.26
CA ALA A 65 16.40 -8.87 -20.01
C ALA A 65 17.85 -9.34 -20.20
N THR A 66 18.14 -10.62 -19.96
CA THR A 66 19.46 -11.24 -20.13
C THR A 66 19.66 -11.91 -21.50
N GLY A 67 18.69 -11.74 -22.42
CA GLY A 67 18.75 -12.37 -23.74
C GLY A 67 18.73 -13.89 -23.68
N ARG A 68 18.03 -14.47 -22.70
CA ARG A 68 17.86 -15.92 -22.46
C ARG A 68 19.15 -16.66 -22.09
N ARG A 69 20.21 -15.93 -21.70
CA ARG A 69 21.53 -16.50 -21.39
C ARG A 69 21.48 -17.56 -20.28
N TRP A 70 20.56 -17.42 -19.35
CA TRP A 70 20.51 -18.21 -18.12
C TRP A 70 19.38 -19.25 -18.06
N ASP A 71 18.57 -19.39 -19.12
CA ASP A 71 17.39 -20.27 -19.12
C ASP A 71 17.74 -21.74 -18.83
N THR A 72 18.88 -22.22 -19.34
CA THR A 72 19.32 -23.61 -19.15
C THR A 72 20.02 -23.82 -17.80
N SER A 73 20.88 -22.88 -17.39
CA SER A 73 21.72 -23.03 -16.20
C SER A 73 21.03 -22.63 -14.90
N HIS A 74 20.04 -21.74 -14.95
CA HIS A 74 19.32 -21.21 -13.78
C HIS A 74 17.80 -21.17 -14.01
N PRO A 75 17.15 -22.32 -14.30
CA PRO A 75 15.72 -22.37 -14.64
C PRO A 75 14.78 -21.95 -13.50
N GLY A 76 15.29 -21.84 -12.26
CA GLY A 76 14.56 -21.32 -11.10
C GLY A 76 14.29 -19.81 -11.14
N ILE A 77 15.14 -19.08 -11.87
CA ILE A 77 15.14 -17.61 -11.94
C ILE A 77 15.15 -17.05 -13.36
N SER A 78 15.37 -17.90 -14.39
CA SER A 78 15.31 -17.53 -15.80
C SER A 78 14.45 -18.54 -16.55
N SER A 79 13.35 -18.10 -17.15
CA SER A 79 12.48 -18.98 -17.95
C SER A 79 11.88 -18.24 -19.14
N PRO A 80 11.86 -18.80 -20.36
CA PRO A 80 11.38 -18.07 -21.54
C PRO A 80 9.87 -17.76 -21.52
N THR A 81 9.12 -18.38 -20.60
CA THR A 81 7.68 -18.27 -20.46
C THR A 81 7.30 -18.07 -19.01
N TRP A 82 6.18 -17.40 -18.76
CA TRP A 82 5.64 -17.27 -17.41
C TRP A 82 5.33 -18.65 -16.80
N ASN A 83 5.80 -18.87 -15.56
CA ASN A 83 5.63 -20.13 -14.85
C ASN A 83 5.40 -19.90 -13.35
N ARG A 84 4.14 -20.06 -12.90
CA ARG A 84 3.74 -19.88 -11.50
C ARG A 84 4.51 -20.76 -10.51
N ALA A 85 4.95 -21.94 -10.93
CA ALA A 85 5.60 -22.92 -10.06
C ALA A 85 6.98 -22.46 -9.57
N LEU A 86 7.56 -21.44 -10.20
CA LEU A 86 8.85 -20.87 -9.80
C LEU A 86 8.73 -19.93 -8.59
N TYR A 87 7.57 -19.32 -8.36
CA TYR A 87 7.42 -18.34 -7.29
C TYR A 87 7.22 -19.03 -5.94
N ARG A 88 8.08 -18.66 -4.98
CA ARG A 88 8.11 -19.16 -3.61
C ARG A 88 7.29 -18.26 -2.67
N GLY A 89 7.30 -16.95 -2.94
CA GLY A 89 6.64 -15.95 -2.11
C GLY A 89 7.36 -15.66 -0.79
N GLY A 90 6.99 -14.54 -0.16
CA GLY A 90 7.55 -14.11 1.12
C GLY A 90 9.07 -13.95 1.10
N ALA A 91 9.72 -14.28 2.21
CA ALA A 91 11.18 -14.19 2.35
C ALA A 91 11.97 -15.07 1.37
N ALA A 92 11.37 -16.14 0.82
CA ALA A 92 12.04 -17.03 -0.11
C ALA A 92 12.28 -16.42 -1.50
N GLU A 93 11.55 -15.35 -1.86
CA GLU A 93 11.84 -14.59 -3.08
C GLU A 93 13.20 -13.88 -3.02
N TYR A 94 13.69 -13.54 -1.83
CA TYR A 94 15.03 -12.94 -1.67
C TYR A 94 16.16 -13.93 -2.00
N LEU A 95 15.94 -15.23 -1.85
CA LEU A 95 16.91 -16.24 -2.29
C LEU A 95 17.00 -16.27 -3.82
N ARG A 96 15.84 -16.20 -4.50
CA ARG A 96 15.76 -16.11 -5.96
C ARG A 96 16.39 -14.81 -6.48
N LEU A 97 16.13 -13.70 -5.79
CA LEU A 97 16.72 -12.41 -6.13
C LEU A 97 18.24 -12.44 -5.95
N ALA A 98 18.75 -13.01 -4.85
CA ALA A 98 20.18 -13.13 -4.60
C ALA A 98 20.88 -13.92 -5.73
N GLU A 99 20.32 -15.06 -6.15
CA GLU A 99 20.83 -15.84 -7.28
C GLU A 99 20.85 -15.01 -8.58
N ALA A 100 19.78 -14.26 -8.88
CA ALA A 100 19.73 -13.43 -10.08
C ALA A 100 20.71 -12.25 -10.04
N LEU A 101 20.92 -11.64 -8.87
CA LEU A 101 21.87 -10.54 -8.67
C LEU A 101 23.32 -10.94 -8.91
N GLU A 102 23.68 -12.20 -8.65
CA GLU A 102 25.01 -12.75 -8.94
C GLU A 102 25.28 -12.85 -10.45
N LEU A 103 24.23 -13.05 -11.26
CA LEU A 103 24.34 -13.24 -12.70
C LEU A 103 24.24 -11.93 -13.49
N ASP A 104 23.26 -11.10 -13.17
CA ASP A 104 23.05 -9.78 -13.80
C ASP A 104 22.23 -8.88 -12.86
N ARG A 105 22.95 -8.00 -12.16
CA ARG A 105 22.38 -7.14 -11.12
C ARG A 105 21.27 -6.22 -11.66
N GLU A 106 21.49 -5.56 -12.78
CA GLU A 106 20.52 -4.60 -13.31
C GLU A 106 19.27 -5.31 -13.84
N ALA A 107 19.46 -6.43 -14.57
CA ALA A 107 18.34 -7.25 -15.03
C ALA A 107 17.54 -7.84 -13.86
N ALA A 108 18.20 -8.29 -12.80
CA ALA A 108 17.56 -8.86 -11.63
C ALA A 108 16.65 -7.84 -10.92
N LEU A 109 17.17 -6.63 -10.66
CA LEU A 109 16.39 -5.57 -10.01
C LEU A 109 15.21 -5.13 -10.90
N LYS A 110 15.42 -5.03 -12.22
CA LYS A 110 14.35 -4.68 -13.16
C LYS A 110 13.28 -5.76 -13.31
N ALA A 111 13.65 -7.03 -13.15
CA ALA A 111 12.75 -8.17 -13.27
C ALA A 111 11.99 -8.51 -11.99
N ALA A 112 12.16 -7.74 -10.91
CA ALA A 112 11.39 -7.92 -9.67
C ALA A 112 10.34 -6.82 -9.50
N SER A 113 9.17 -7.17 -8.97
CA SER A 113 8.20 -6.20 -8.41
C SER A 113 8.55 -5.89 -6.96
N TRP A 114 8.25 -4.66 -6.52
CA TRP A 114 8.68 -4.17 -5.21
C TRP A 114 7.56 -3.49 -4.44
N GLY A 115 7.51 -3.75 -3.13
CA GLY A 115 6.73 -3.01 -2.15
C GLY A 115 5.22 -3.18 -2.27
N ARG A 116 4.49 -2.22 -1.69
CA ARG A 116 3.03 -2.23 -1.51
C ARG A 116 2.25 -2.41 -2.81
N PHE A 117 2.62 -1.65 -3.84
CA PHE A 117 1.91 -1.60 -5.10
C PHE A 117 2.52 -2.51 -6.18
N GLN A 118 3.50 -3.32 -5.81
CA GLN A 118 4.15 -4.31 -6.69
C GLN A 118 4.62 -3.71 -8.03
N ILE A 119 5.18 -2.50 -8.00
CA ILE A 119 5.72 -1.85 -9.19
C ILE A 119 6.97 -2.61 -9.64
N LEU A 120 6.98 -3.02 -10.90
CA LEU A 120 8.12 -3.69 -11.51
C LEU A 120 9.32 -2.73 -11.60
N GLY A 121 10.52 -3.16 -11.18
CA GLY A 121 11.74 -2.33 -11.24
C GLY A 121 12.10 -1.87 -12.66
N GLY A 122 11.68 -2.61 -13.69
CA GLY A 122 11.78 -2.18 -15.09
C GLY A 122 11.06 -0.85 -15.37
N ASN A 123 10.10 -0.48 -14.54
CA ASN A 123 9.31 0.75 -14.64
C ASN A 123 9.84 1.90 -13.75
N HIS A 124 11.05 1.79 -13.16
CA HIS A 124 11.61 2.81 -12.26
C HIS A 124 11.52 4.24 -12.79
N ARG A 125 11.77 4.47 -14.09
CA ARG A 125 11.62 5.81 -14.70
C ARG A 125 10.20 6.34 -14.68
N MET A 126 9.22 5.47 -14.93
CA MET A 126 7.80 5.83 -14.82
C MET A 126 7.41 6.09 -13.36
N ALA A 127 8.06 5.41 -12.42
CA ALA A 127 7.92 5.62 -10.99
C ALA A 127 8.71 6.84 -10.45
N GLY A 128 9.38 7.61 -11.31
CA GLY A 128 10.06 8.86 -10.93
C GLY A 128 11.54 8.72 -10.54
N PHE A 129 12.17 7.58 -10.85
CA PHE A 129 13.58 7.32 -10.50
C PHE A 129 14.47 7.27 -11.73
N ASP A 130 15.68 7.83 -11.64
CA ASP A 130 16.65 7.86 -12.74
C ASP A 130 17.20 6.47 -13.09
N ASP A 131 17.41 5.65 -12.06
CA ASP A 131 17.91 4.28 -12.17
C ASP A 131 17.20 3.31 -11.21
N VAL A 132 17.30 2.01 -11.51
CA VAL A 132 16.63 0.95 -10.75
C VAL A 132 17.21 0.76 -9.35
N GLY A 133 18.49 1.12 -9.14
CA GLY A 133 19.13 1.04 -7.83
C GLY A 133 18.51 2.06 -6.87
N GLY A 134 18.36 3.31 -7.30
CA GLY A 134 17.68 4.36 -6.55
C GLY A 134 16.23 4.01 -6.21
N PHE A 135 15.49 3.47 -7.19
CA PHE A 135 14.13 2.96 -6.96
C PHE A 135 14.09 1.90 -5.85
N VAL A 136 14.95 0.88 -5.92
CA VAL A 136 14.95 -0.23 -4.95
C VAL A 136 15.38 0.23 -3.56
N VAL A 137 16.31 1.18 -3.45
CA VAL A 137 16.68 1.78 -2.17
C VAL A 137 15.47 2.49 -1.55
N ALA A 138 14.74 3.30 -2.33
CA ALA A 138 13.54 3.97 -1.86
C ALA A 138 12.43 2.97 -1.45
N MET A 139 12.24 1.89 -2.21
CA MET A 139 11.28 0.83 -1.84
C MET A 139 11.70 0.08 -0.57
N ALA A 140 12.98 0.04 -0.23
CA ALA A 140 13.44 -0.59 1.01
C ALA A 140 13.30 0.35 2.22
N ASP A 141 13.32 1.67 2.03
CA ASP A 141 13.39 2.64 3.11
C ASP A 141 12.07 2.71 3.92
N ASP A 142 10.96 3.04 3.26
CA ASP A 142 9.65 3.15 3.89
C ASP A 142 8.48 2.94 2.90
N GLU A 143 7.26 2.82 3.43
CA GLU A 143 6.07 2.64 2.60
C GLU A 143 5.55 3.94 1.94
N ASP A 144 6.00 5.12 2.38
CA ASP A 144 5.63 6.40 1.74
C ASP A 144 6.26 6.52 0.35
N ASN A 145 7.51 6.08 0.23
CA ASN A 145 8.16 5.94 -1.07
C ASN A 145 7.36 5.03 -2.02
N HIS A 146 6.69 3.98 -1.51
CA HIS A 146 5.86 3.10 -2.35
C HIS A 146 4.66 3.85 -2.92
N LEU A 147 4.05 4.72 -2.11
CA LEU A 147 2.94 5.58 -2.47
C LEU A 147 3.33 6.62 -3.52
N GLU A 148 4.47 7.29 -3.32
CA GLU A 148 5.00 8.26 -4.29
C GLU A 148 5.34 7.61 -5.63
N ALA A 149 6.00 6.45 -5.60
CA ALA A 149 6.29 5.65 -6.79
C ALA A 149 5.00 5.24 -7.52
N PHE A 150 3.96 4.85 -6.79
CA PHE A 150 2.65 4.53 -7.35
C PHE A 150 1.99 5.74 -8.02
N ALA A 151 2.02 6.90 -7.37
CA ALA A 151 1.44 8.12 -7.91
C ALA A 151 2.19 8.57 -9.19
N ALA A 152 3.53 8.57 -9.16
CA ALA A 152 4.36 8.86 -10.31
C ALA A 152 4.07 7.89 -11.47
N PHE A 153 4.03 6.58 -11.18
CA PHE A 153 3.72 5.56 -12.17
C PHE A 153 2.34 5.78 -12.79
N CYS A 154 1.31 6.04 -11.98
CA CYS A 154 -0.05 6.28 -12.49
C CYS A 154 -0.14 7.49 -13.42
N ARG A 155 0.59 8.57 -13.12
CA ARG A 155 0.69 9.74 -14.01
C ARG A 155 1.39 9.38 -15.32
N ALA A 156 2.57 8.78 -15.24
CA ALA A 156 3.37 8.41 -16.42
C ALA A 156 2.65 7.39 -17.31
N ALA A 157 1.97 6.41 -16.72
CA ALA A 157 1.20 5.37 -17.41
C ALA A 157 -0.18 5.83 -17.90
N ARG A 158 -0.57 7.09 -17.65
CA ARG A 158 -1.90 7.66 -17.98
C ARG A 158 -3.04 6.81 -17.43
N LEU A 159 -2.94 6.48 -16.14
CA LEU A 159 -3.94 5.70 -15.39
C LEU A 159 -4.83 6.57 -14.50
N VAL A 160 -4.44 7.83 -14.27
CA VAL A 160 -5.14 8.74 -13.35
C VAL A 160 -6.61 8.93 -13.74
N ASP A 161 -6.92 9.10 -15.03
CA ASP A 161 -8.31 9.28 -15.46
C ASP A 161 -9.15 8.02 -15.20
N ALA A 162 -8.58 6.82 -15.44
CA ALA A 162 -9.27 5.58 -15.12
C ALA A 162 -9.52 5.41 -13.61
N LEU A 163 -8.59 5.86 -12.77
CA LEU A 163 -8.78 5.91 -11.31
C LEU A 163 -9.85 6.92 -10.90
N ARG A 164 -9.81 8.14 -11.46
CA ARG A 164 -10.78 9.21 -11.18
C ARG A 164 -12.20 8.83 -11.56
N ASP A 165 -12.35 8.21 -12.73
CA ASP A 165 -13.65 7.79 -13.27
C ASP A 165 -14.10 6.43 -12.71
N ARG A 166 -13.26 5.77 -11.90
CA ARG A 166 -13.48 4.42 -11.37
C ARG A 166 -13.69 3.39 -12.48
N ASP A 167 -13.02 3.59 -13.62
CA ASP A 167 -12.92 2.61 -14.71
C ASP A 167 -11.92 1.51 -14.30
N TRP A 168 -12.40 0.63 -13.42
CA TRP A 168 -11.63 -0.49 -12.88
C TRP A 168 -11.19 -1.48 -13.95
N GLU A 169 -11.89 -1.55 -15.07
CA GLU A 169 -11.54 -2.43 -16.17
C GLU A 169 -10.30 -1.90 -16.90
N THR A 170 -10.33 -0.62 -17.33
CA THR A 170 -9.17 0.00 -17.98
C THR A 170 -7.97 0.06 -17.05
N PHE A 171 -8.17 0.45 -15.79
CA PHE A 171 -7.11 0.47 -14.79
C PHE A 171 -6.50 -0.92 -14.61
N ALA A 172 -7.33 -1.94 -14.29
CA ALA A 172 -6.83 -3.28 -14.02
C ALA A 172 -6.12 -3.90 -15.23
N ARG A 173 -6.66 -3.71 -16.46
CA ARG A 173 -6.04 -4.24 -17.67
C ARG A 173 -4.66 -3.65 -17.93
N ARG A 174 -4.48 -2.34 -17.70
CA ARG A 174 -3.20 -1.66 -17.95
C ARG A 174 -2.20 -1.88 -16.81
N TYR A 175 -2.67 -1.89 -15.57
CA TYR A 175 -1.82 -2.05 -14.39
C TYR A 175 -1.39 -3.52 -14.19
N ASN A 176 -2.33 -4.46 -14.27
CA ASN A 176 -2.11 -5.89 -13.99
C ASN A 176 -1.90 -6.74 -15.26
N GLY A 177 -2.06 -6.13 -16.44
CA GLY A 177 -1.86 -6.78 -17.73
C GLY A 177 -3.08 -7.58 -18.24
N PRO A 178 -2.92 -8.31 -19.37
CA PRO A 178 -4.03 -8.89 -20.12
C PRO A 178 -4.80 -9.97 -19.37
N GLN A 179 -4.21 -10.57 -18.34
CA GLN A 179 -4.86 -11.60 -17.51
C GLN A 179 -5.74 -11.02 -16.39
N TYR A 180 -5.89 -9.69 -16.29
CA TYR A 180 -6.63 -9.03 -15.21
C TYR A 180 -8.04 -9.59 -15.00
N ALA A 181 -8.74 -9.94 -16.09
CA ALA A 181 -10.11 -10.46 -16.05
C ALA A 181 -10.18 -11.87 -15.45
N ARG A 182 -9.25 -12.75 -15.82
CA ARG A 182 -9.11 -14.10 -15.24
C ARG A 182 -8.89 -14.04 -13.73
N ASN A 183 -8.06 -13.09 -13.29
CA ASN A 183 -7.76 -12.84 -11.87
C ASN A 183 -8.77 -11.87 -11.20
N ARG A 184 -9.84 -11.50 -11.91
CA ARG A 184 -10.96 -10.67 -11.45
C ARG A 184 -10.53 -9.35 -10.79
N TYR A 185 -9.41 -8.76 -11.21
CA TYR A 185 -8.86 -7.54 -10.59
C TYR A 185 -9.88 -6.39 -10.58
N HIS A 186 -10.52 -6.12 -11.71
CA HIS A 186 -11.55 -5.10 -11.84
C HIS A 186 -12.70 -5.26 -10.84
N LEU A 187 -13.17 -6.50 -10.61
CA LEU A 187 -14.22 -6.78 -9.62
C LEU A 187 -13.71 -6.62 -8.18
N ARG A 188 -12.47 -7.03 -7.90
CA ARG A 188 -11.86 -6.85 -6.57
C ARG A 188 -11.67 -5.38 -6.24
N LEU A 189 -11.20 -4.58 -7.21
CA LEU A 189 -11.06 -3.13 -7.07
C LEU A 189 -12.41 -2.44 -6.84
N ALA A 190 -13.43 -2.80 -7.62
CA ALA A 190 -14.78 -2.26 -7.43
C ALA A 190 -15.34 -2.58 -6.04
N ALA A 191 -15.17 -3.82 -5.57
CA ALA A 191 -15.62 -4.25 -4.25
C ALA A 191 -14.86 -3.53 -3.12
N ALA A 192 -13.53 -3.44 -3.22
CA ALA A 192 -12.69 -2.75 -2.26
C ALA A 192 -13.00 -1.25 -2.20
N TYR A 193 -13.29 -0.62 -3.35
CA TYR A 193 -13.75 0.76 -3.40
C TYR A 193 -15.10 0.94 -2.72
N ALA A 194 -16.10 0.07 -3.01
CA ALA A 194 -17.42 0.17 -2.38
C ALA A 194 -17.34 0.04 -0.85
N ASP A 195 -16.48 -0.85 -0.36
CA ASP A 195 -16.20 -1.01 1.07
C ASP A 195 -15.51 0.23 1.67
N ALA A 196 -14.44 0.72 1.05
CA ALA A 196 -13.71 1.91 1.50
C ALA A 196 -14.60 3.17 1.47
N ALA A 197 -15.31 3.42 0.37
CA ALA A 197 -16.24 4.53 0.22
C ALA A 197 -17.42 4.43 1.19
N GLY A 198 -17.93 3.22 1.46
CA GLY A 198 -18.96 2.97 2.46
C GLY A 198 -18.51 3.32 3.88
N ARG A 199 -17.27 2.99 4.25
CA ARG A 199 -16.67 3.41 5.54
C ARG A 199 -16.55 4.93 5.64
N GLU A 200 -16.21 5.61 4.55
CA GLU A 200 -16.05 7.07 4.50
C GLU A 200 -17.38 7.85 4.46
N ALA A 201 -18.41 7.29 3.82
CA ALA A 201 -19.71 7.94 3.61
C ALA A 201 -20.71 7.74 4.75
N ALA A 202 -20.47 6.80 5.67
CA ALA A 202 -21.39 6.54 6.77
C ALA A 202 -21.49 7.77 7.71
N PRO A 203 -22.68 8.41 7.84
CA PRO A 203 -22.84 9.61 8.65
C PRO A 203 -22.62 9.28 10.13
N GLY A 204 -21.54 9.81 10.73
CA GLY A 204 -21.20 9.63 12.14
C GLY A 204 -20.32 8.42 12.48
N SER A 205 -19.79 7.69 11.49
CA SER A 205 -18.89 6.55 11.72
C SER A 205 -17.40 6.91 11.78
N VAL A 206 -17.04 8.10 11.32
CA VAL A 206 -15.64 8.56 11.24
C VAL A 206 -15.52 9.92 11.92
N LEU A 207 -14.80 9.96 13.03
CA LEU A 207 -14.40 11.22 13.68
C LEU A 207 -12.96 11.54 13.31
N ARG A 208 -12.73 12.75 12.83
CA ARG A 208 -11.42 13.26 12.38
C ARG A 208 -11.33 14.76 12.62
N LEU A 209 -10.16 15.35 12.38
CA LEU A 209 -9.96 16.80 12.48
C LEU A 209 -11.09 17.59 11.80
N GLY A 210 -11.65 18.56 12.53
CA GLY A 210 -12.80 19.38 12.09
C GLY A 210 -14.17 18.76 12.37
N SER A 211 -14.26 17.49 12.78
CA SER A 211 -15.52 16.90 13.27
C SER A 211 -15.97 17.61 14.55
N ALA A 212 -17.27 17.70 14.78
CA ALA A 212 -17.81 18.26 16.02
C ALA A 212 -19.12 17.58 16.45
N GLY A 213 -19.44 17.70 17.73
CA GLY A 213 -20.71 17.26 18.32
C GLY A 213 -20.57 16.14 19.36
N PRO A 214 -21.70 15.53 19.77
CA PRO A 214 -21.74 14.60 20.89
C PRO A 214 -20.84 13.37 20.74
N ALA A 215 -20.64 12.88 19.52
CA ALA A 215 -19.76 11.75 19.24
C ALA A 215 -18.28 12.08 19.52
N VAL A 216 -17.84 13.28 19.15
CA VAL A 216 -16.49 13.79 19.47
C VAL A 216 -16.32 13.96 20.97
N LYS A 217 -17.35 14.48 21.65
CA LYS A 217 -17.31 14.61 23.11
C LYS A 217 -17.20 13.24 23.79
N GLY A 218 -17.96 12.24 23.32
CA GLY A 218 -17.85 10.86 23.79
C GLY A 218 -16.46 10.27 23.58
N LEU A 219 -15.86 10.50 22.41
CA LEU A 219 -14.46 10.13 22.15
C LEU A 219 -13.49 10.79 23.14
N GLN A 220 -13.60 12.11 23.35
CA GLN A 220 -12.73 12.87 24.26
C GLN A 220 -12.82 12.32 25.69
N VAL A 221 -14.03 12.00 26.18
CA VAL A 221 -14.24 11.33 27.48
C VAL A 221 -13.51 9.99 27.55
N VAL A 222 -13.64 9.16 26.51
CA VAL A 222 -13.05 7.81 26.47
C VAL A 222 -11.52 7.85 26.38
N LEU A 223 -10.95 8.84 25.69
CA LEU A 223 -9.51 9.11 25.66
C LEU A 223 -9.02 9.68 27.00
N ASN A 224 -9.79 10.55 27.66
CA ASN A 224 -9.48 11.08 28.98
C ASN A 224 -9.45 9.99 30.06
N ALA A 225 -10.37 9.04 29.99
CA ALA A 225 -10.35 7.85 30.84
C ALA A 225 -9.08 7.00 30.66
N ARG A 226 -8.36 7.18 29.55
CA ARG A 226 -7.06 6.56 29.23
C ARG A 226 -5.88 7.52 29.40
N GLY A 227 -6.08 8.68 30.02
CA GLY A 227 -5.01 9.62 30.39
C GLY A 227 -4.69 10.71 29.36
N ALA A 228 -5.55 10.97 28.37
CA ALA A 228 -5.26 11.94 27.31
C ALA A 228 -5.29 13.43 27.74
N GLY A 229 -6.04 13.80 28.80
CA GLY A 229 -6.06 15.17 29.33
C GLY A 229 -6.66 16.24 28.41
N LEU A 230 -7.60 15.85 27.54
CA LEU A 230 -8.31 16.68 26.59
C LEU A 230 -9.42 17.52 27.24
N MET A 231 -9.72 18.67 26.62
CA MET A 231 -10.97 19.38 26.86
C MET A 231 -12.12 18.63 26.18
N GLU A 232 -13.22 18.39 26.90
CA GLU A 232 -14.41 17.68 26.39
C GLU A 232 -15.43 18.64 25.76
N ASP A 233 -14.94 19.46 24.83
CA ASP A 233 -15.70 20.50 24.13
C ASP A 233 -16.52 19.97 22.95
N GLY A 234 -16.33 18.71 22.58
CA GLY A 234 -16.97 18.12 21.41
C GLY A 234 -16.44 18.66 20.09
N ALA A 235 -15.27 19.29 20.06
CA ALA A 235 -14.58 19.73 18.86
C ALA A 235 -13.34 18.88 18.61
N PHE A 236 -13.26 18.24 17.44
CA PHE A 236 -12.15 17.38 17.09
C PHE A 236 -11.04 18.27 16.52
N GLY A 237 -10.32 18.93 17.42
CA GLY A 237 -9.16 19.75 17.09
C GLY A 237 -7.87 18.94 17.06
N ARG A 238 -6.75 19.61 16.75
CA ARG A 238 -5.43 18.98 16.62
C ARG A 238 -4.94 18.29 17.89
N VAL A 239 -5.38 18.74 19.06
CA VAL A 239 -5.05 18.08 20.34
C VAL A 239 -5.80 16.75 20.49
N THR A 240 -7.06 16.68 20.05
CA THR A 240 -7.84 15.43 20.04
C THR A 240 -7.29 14.44 19.00
N GLU A 241 -6.90 14.93 17.82
CA GLU A 241 -6.22 14.13 16.79
C GLU A 241 -4.95 13.46 17.32
N LEU A 242 -4.06 14.23 17.94
CA LEU A 242 -2.83 13.69 18.54
C LEU A 242 -3.11 12.63 19.63
N ALA A 243 -4.18 12.79 20.40
CA ALA A 243 -4.57 11.80 21.40
C ALA A 243 -5.12 10.51 20.78
N VAL A 244 -5.87 10.61 19.68
CA VAL A 244 -6.32 9.45 18.90
C VAL A 244 -5.12 8.72 18.30
N MET A 245 -4.18 9.44 17.69
CA MET A 245 -2.95 8.84 17.14
C MET A 245 -2.16 8.08 18.19
N ARG A 246 -1.95 8.67 19.38
CA ARG A 246 -1.27 7.99 20.51
C ARG A 246 -2.01 6.74 20.96
N PHE A 247 -3.34 6.80 21.02
CA PHE A 247 -4.15 5.65 21.37
C PHE A 247 -3.99 4.53 20.34
N GLN A 248 -4.10 4.86 19.05
CA GLN A 248 -3.98 3.91 17.96
C GLN A 248 -2.60 3.24 17.94
N ASP A 249 -1.52 4.02 18.05
CA ASP A 249 -0.14 3.53 18.14
C ASP A 249 0.02 2.53 19.29
N ALA A 250 -0.48 2.88 20.48
CA ALA A 250 -0.43 2.02 21.67
C ALA A 250 -1.25 0.72 21.55
N HIS A 251 -2.17 0.63 20.58
CA HIS A 251 -3.04 -0.53 20.36
C HIS A 251 -2.72 -1.30 19.08
N GLY A 252 -1.58 -0.99 18.42
CA GLY A 252 -1.20 -1.62 17.15
C GLY A 252 -2.18 -1.34 16.01
N LEU A 253 -2.96 -0.25 16.13
CA LEU A 253 -3.82 0.26 15.09
C LEU A 253 -3.05 1.27 14.25
N LEU A 254 -3.58 1.58 13.07
CA LEU A 254 -3.08 2.68 12.26
C LEU A 254 -3.24 4.00 13.02
N ALA A 255 -2.13 4.66 13.36
CA ALA A 255 -2.09 5.93 14.10
C ALA A 255 -2.40 7.14 13.20
N ASP A 256 -3.56 7.13 12.57
CA ASP A 256 -3.97 8.13 11.58
C ASP A 256 -4.81 9.28 12.14
N GLY A 257 -5.09 9.30 13.45
CA GLY A 257 -5.89 10.35 14.07
C GLY A 257 -7.37 10.31 13.65
N ILE A 258 -7.79 9.27 12.94
CA ILE A 258 -9.14 9.08 12.45
C ILE A 258 -9.80 7.94 13.24
N VAL A 259 -10.88 8.27 13.93
CA VAL A 259 -11.70 7.27 14.62
C VAL A 259 -12.66 6.64 13.62
N GLY A 260 -12.15 5.71 12.83
CA GLY A 260 -12.93 4.78 12.02
C GLY A 260 -13.39 3.55 12.82
N PRO A 261 -14.03 2.55 12.18
CA PRO A 261 -14.62 1.38 12.85
C PRO A 261 -13.65 0.61 13.76
N ASP A 262 -12.42 0.37 13.32
CA ASP A 262 -11.42 -0.40 14.10
C ASP A 262 -10.96 0.39 15.34
N THR A 263 -10.75 1.69 15.19
CA THR A 263 -10.40 2.57 16.31
C THR A 263 -11.57 2.72 17.28
N ALA A 264 -12.79 2.85 16.77
CA ALA A 264 -14.00 2.88 17.59
C ALA A 264 -14.18 1.58 18.38
N ALA A 265 -13.96 0.42 17.75
CA ALA A 265 -14.00 -0.88 18.41
C ALA A 265 -12.95 -1.02 19.51
N ALA A 266 -11.69 -0.62 19.23
CA ALA A 266 -10.62 -0.64 20.22
C ALA A 266 -10.86 0.31 21.40
N LEU A 267 -11.49 1.46 21.14
CA LEU A 267 -11.90 2.40 22.19
C LEU A 267 -13.10 1.90 23.01
N GLY A 268 -13.84 0.90 22.52
CA GLY A 268 -15.10 0.46 23.11
C GLY A 268 -16.22 1.48 22.89
N LEU A 269 -16.10 2.33 21.87
CA LEU A 269 -17.17 3.25 21.50
C LEU A 269 -18.31 2.44 20.87
N PRO A 270 -19.58 2.67 21.27
CA PRO A 270 -20.69 2.00 20.61
C PRO A 270 -20.66 2.35 19.12
N PRO A 271 -21.00 1.42 18.21
CA PRO A 271 -21.29 1.79 16.84
C PRO A 271 -22.33 2.91 16.89
N VAL A 272 -22.00 4.05 16.27
CA VAL A 272 -22.82 5.25 16.35
C VAL A 272 -24.09 5.01 15.53
N HIS A 273 -25.06 4.31 16.13
CA HIS A 273 -26.37 4.08 15.57
C HIS A 273 -27.25 5.30 15.86
N ARG A 274 -27.99 5.71 14.82
CA ARG A 274 -28.96 6.81 14.88
C ARG A 274 -29.97 6.60 16.02
N LYS A 275 -30.31 7.68 16.73
CA LYS A 275 -31.70 7.85 17.18
C LYS A 275 -32.55 8.09 15.93
N ALA A 276 -33.62 7.30 15.82
CA ALA A 276 -34.68 7.43 14.82
C ALA A 276 -35.29 8.84 14.83
#